data_AF-A0A840I8S3-F1
#
_entry.id   AF-A0A840I8S3-F1
#
_cell.length_a   1.000
_cell.length_b   1.000
_cell.length_c   1.000
_cell.angle_alpha   90.00
_cell.angle_beta   90.00
_cell.angle_gamma   90.00
#
_symmetry.space_group_name_H-M   'P 1'
#
loop_
_entity.id
_entity.type
_entity.pdbx_description
1 polymer ?
#
loop_
_entity_poly.entity_id
_entity_poly.type
_entity_poly.pdbx_seq_one_letter_code
_entity_poly.pdbx_strand_id
1 'polypeptide(L)'
;MLTFAADYPFLDVLWTMIIFFAWVVWIWMMVVILSDLFRRRDIGGWTKAAWCVFMIVLPFLGVLVYLIAQHDGMARRSSEQAEAIQRQFDDHVRAVAGGDGAVAEIERAEGLLARGTITRAEFDALKARALAAH
;
A
#
# COMPACT_ATOMS: atom_id res chain seq x y z
N MET A 1 16.88 13.07 -13.09
CA MET A 1 16.06 12.10 -13.87
C MET A 1 14.59 12.51 -13.70
N LEU A 2 13.83 12.47 -14.79
CA LEU A 2 12.51 13.08 -14.96
C LEU A 2 11.53 12.86 -13.77
N THR A 3 10.90 13.96 -13.37
CA THR A 3 9.72 14.02 -12.51
C THR A 3 8.53 13.32 -13.18
N PHE A 4 8.29 12.04 -12.87
CA PHE A 4 7.05 11.33 -13.21
C PHE A 4 5.99 11.36 -12.10
N ALA A 5 6.28 12.07 -11.00
CA ALA A 5 5.28 12.46 -10.02
C ALA A 5 4.81 13.88 -10.36
N ALA A 6 4.02 14.02 -11.43
CA ALA A 6 2.88 14.92 -11.27
C ALA A 6 1.95 14.15 -10.34
N ASP A 7 2.15 14.29 -9.03
CA ASP A 7 1.09 14.09 -8.08
C ASP A 7 -0.13 14.76 -8.69
N TYR A 8 -1.22 14.00 -8.89
CA TYR A 8 -2.46 14.51 -9.46
C TYR A 8 -3.46 14.82 -8.32
N PRO A 9 -3.16 15.72 -7.34
CA PRO A 9 -4.12 16.02 -6.28
C PRO A 9 -5.39 16.63 -6.88
N PHE A 10 -5.31 17.34 -8.02
CA PHE A 10 -6.49 17.84 -8.70
C PHE A 10 -7.36 16.71 -9.28
N LEU A 11 -6.77 15.72 -9.97
CA LEU A 11 -7.54 14.61 -10.51
C LEU A 11 -8.11 13.73 -9.39
N ASP A 12 -7.37 13.54 -8.31
CA ASP A 12 -7.81 12.77 -7.14
C ASP A 12 -8.94 13.48 -6.38
N VAL A 13 -8.83 14.80 -6.18
CA VAL A 13 -9.92 15.62 -5.62
C VAL A 13 -11.14 15.65 -6.55
N LEU A 14 -10.95 15.78 -7.87
CA LEU A 14 -12.04 15.69 -8.84
C LEU A 14 -12.71 14.32 -8.80
N TRP A 15 -11.93 13.25 -8.71
CA TRP A 15 -12.41 11.87 -8.68
C TRP A 15 -13.18 11.56 -7.39
N THR A 16 -12.65 11.98 -6.24
CA THR A 16 -13.35 11.87 -4.95
C THR A 16 -14.64 12.69 -4.93
N MET A 17 -14.66 13.88 -5.54
CA MET A 17 -15.88 14.68 -5.73
C MET A 17 -16.91 13.96 -6.61
N ILE A 18 -16.47 13.33 -7.72
CA ILE A 18 -17.35 12.53 -8.59
C ILE A 18 -17.94 11.35 -7.82
N ILE A 19 -17.12 10.59 -7.09
CA ILE A 19 -17.57 9.45 -6.29
C ILE A 19 -18.57 9.91 -5.22
N PHE A 20 -18.27 11.01 -4.52
CA PHE A 20 -19.17 11.59 -3.53
C PHE A 20 -20.51 11.99 -4.16
N PHE A 21 -20.49 12.70 -5.29
CA PHE A 21 -21.70 13.09 -6.00
C PHE A 21 -22.51 11.89 -6.50
N ALA A 22 -21.84 10.87 -7.04
CA ALA A 22 -22.48 9.62 -7.45
C ALA A 22 -23.17 8.94 -6.27
N TRP A 23 -22.55 8.96 -5.07
CA TRP A 23 -23.15 8.45 -3.84
C TRP A 23 -24.41 9.23 -3.43
N VAL A 24 -24.37 10.57 -3.52
CA VAL A 24 -25.54 11.42 -3.23
C VAL A 24 -26.68 11.15 -4.22
N VAL A 25 -26.38 11.11 -5.52
CA VAL A 25 -27.36 10.81 -6.58
C VAL A 25 -27.95 9.41 -6.38
N TRP A 26 -27.13 8.44 -6.00
CA TRP A 26 -27.57 7.08 -5.70
C TRP A 26 -28.60 7.04 -4.56
N ILE A 27 -28.29 7.66 -3.40
CA ILE A 27 -29.23 7.72 -2.28
C ILE A 27 -30.52 8.44 -2.70
N TRP A 28 -30.39 9.57 -3.39
CA TRP A 28 -31.53 10.37 -3.83
C TRP A 28 -32.43 9.56 -4.78
N MET A 29 -31.85 8.85 -5.74
CA MET A 29 -32.55 7.95 -6.63
C MET A 29 -33.25 6.82 -5.85
N MET A 30 -32.60 6.26 -4.82
CA MET A 30 -33.22 5.25 -3.95
C MET A 30 -34.48 5.81 -3.26
N VAL A 31 -34.41 7.03 -2.71
CA VAL A 31 -35.56 7.69 -2.06
C VAL A 31 -36.68 7.97 -3.06
N VAL A 32 -36.37 8.46 -4.26
CA VAL A 32 -37.37 8.74 -5.31
C VAL A 32 -38.07 7.45 -5.75
N ILE A 33 -37.31 6.39 -6.04
CA ILE A 33 -37.87 5.11 -6.49
C ILE A 33 -38.67 4.45 -5.38
N LEU A 34 -38.17 4.47 -4.13
CA LEU A 34 -38.95 3.96 -2.99
C LEU A 34 -40.23 4.75 -2.79
N SER A 35 -40.19 6.08 -2.88
CA SER A 35 -41.37 6.93 -2.75
C SER A 35 -42.41 6.61 -3.82
N ASP A 36 -41.99 6.43 -5.07
CA ASP A 36 -42.86 6.00 -6.17
C ASP A 36 -43.45 4.60 -5.91
N LEU A 37 -42.61 3.65 -5.51
CA LEU A 37 -42.99 2.28 -5.20
C LEU A 37 -44.01 2.20 -4.05
N PHE A 38 -43.86 3.03 -3.01
CA PHE A 38 -44.81 3.07 -1.90
C PHE A 38 -46.13 3.72 -2.29
N ARG A 39 -46.11 4.73 -3.19
CA ARG A 39 -47.33 5.38 -3.72
C ARG A 39 -48.16 4.43 -4.58
N ARG A 40 -47.53 3.48 -5.26
CA ARG A 40 -48.20 2.42 -6.03
C ARG A 40 -49.02 1.49 -5.12
N ARG A 41 -50.33 1.38 -5.39
CA ARG A 41 -51.28 0.54 -4.63
C ARG A 41 -51.52 -0.83 -5.28
N ASP A 42 -51.06 -1.00 -6.51
CA ASP A 42 -51.13 -2.22 -7.31
C ASP A 42 -50.10 -3.28 -6.90
N ILE A 43 -49.09 -2.89 -6.10
CA ILE A 43 -47.99 -3.77 -5.67
C ILE A 43 -48.18 -4.17 -4.20
N GLY A 44 -48.13 -5.48 -3.93
CA GLY A 44 -48.22 -6.03 -2.58
C GLY A 44 -47.01 -5.69 -1.70
N GLY A 45 -47.20 -5.67 -0.38
CA GLY A 45 -46.16 -5.28 0.59
C GLY A 45 -44.88 -6.14 0.53
N TRP A 46 -45.01 -7.44 0.26
CA TRP A 46 -43.86 -8.34 0.08
C TRP A 46 -42.99 -7.97 -1.11
N THR A 47 -43.59 -7.59 -2.25
CA THR A 47 -42.85 -7.12 -3.41
C THR A 47 -42.13 -5.81 -3.09
N LYS A 48 -42.77 -4.90 -2.33
CA LYS A 48 -42.11 -3.66 -1.87
C LYS A 48 -40.90 -3.95 -0.98
N ALA A 49 -41.03 -4.89 -0.04
CA ALA A 49 -39.93 -5.33 0.82
C ALA A 49 -38.77 -5.93 0.01
N ALA A 50 -39.07 -6.78 -0.98
CA ALA A 50 -38.05 -7.34 -1.87
C ALA A 50 -37.28 -6.26 -2.64
N TRP A 51 -37.98 -5.22 -3.14
CA TRP A 51 -37.35 -4.08 -3.79
C TRP A 51 -36.43 -3.28 -2.86
N CYS A 52 -36.85 -3.04 -1.61
CA CYS A 52 -36.00 -2.38 -0.62
C CYS A 52 -34.70 -3.16 -0.39
N VAL A 53 -34.79 -4.48 -0.20
CA VAL A 53 -33.62 -5.35 -0.01
C VAL A 53 -32.74 -5.33 -1.25
N PHE A 54 -33.34 -5.47 -2.44
CA PHE A 54 -32.60 -5.46 -3.70
C PHE A 54 -31.76 -4.19 -3.89
N MET A 55 -32.33 -3.00 -3.60
CA MET A 55 -31.60 -1.73 -3.71
C MET A 55 -30.43 -1.61 -2.73
N ILE A 56 -30.56 -2.18 -1.52
CA ILE A 56 -29.49 -2.19 -0.52
C ILE A 56 -28.37 -3.15 -0.92
N VAL A 57 -28.72 -4.31 -1.49
CA VAL A 57 -27.76 -5.36 -1.85
C VAL A 57 -27.03 -5.07 -3.16
N LEU A 58 -27.64 -4.35 -4.11
CA LEU A 58 -27.06 -4.05 -5.42
C LEU A 58 -25.60 -3.49 -5.37
N PRO A 59 -25.25 -2.49 -4.53
CA PRO A 59 -23.89 -1.98 -4.48
C PRO A 59 -22.88 -3.05 -4.02
N PHE A 60 -23.27 -3.92 -3.08
CA PHE A 60 -22.43 -5.03 -2.63
C PHE A 60 -22.29 -6.08 -3.72
N LEU A 61 -23.36 -6.38 -4.46
CA LEU A 61 -23.30 -7.34 -5.56
C LEU A 61 -22.27 -6.91 -6.61
N GLY A 62 -22.18 -5.61 -6.94
CA GLY A 62 -21.15 -5.09 -7.83
C GLY A 62 -19.73 -5.32 -7.32
N VAL A 63 -19.49 -5.09 -6.02
CA VAL A 63 -18.19 -5.37 -5.38
C VAL A 63 -17.89 -6.86 -5.35
N LEU A 64 -18.86 -7.71 -4.99
CA LEU A 64 -18.68 -9.17 -4.99
C LEU A 64 -18.38 -9.69 -6.38
N VAL A 65 -19.11 -9.24 -7.41
CA VAL A 65 -18.84 -9.61 -8.81
C VAL A 65 -17.43 -9.16 -9.20
N TYR A 66 -17.00 -7.95 -8.85
CA TYR A 66 -15.65 -7.49 -9.09
C TYR A 66 -14.60 -8.38 -8.41
N LEU A 67 -14.79 -8.71 -7.13
CA LEU A 67 -13.87 -9.58 -6.39
C LEU A 67 -13.80 -10.98 -6.99
N ILE A 68 -14.94 -11.55 -7.40
CA ILE A 68 -15.01 -12.87 -8.04
C ILE A 68 -14.37 -12.82 -9.44
N ALA A 69 -14.58 -11.76 -10.21
CA ALA A 69 -13.97 -11.62 -11.53
C ALA A 69 -12.45 -11.36 -11.46
N GLN A 70 -11.98 -10.72 -10.39
CA GLN A 70 -10.61 -10.22 -10.27
C GLN A 70 -9.78 -10.95 -9.20
N HIS A 71 -10.24 -12.11 -8.68
CA HIS A 71 -9.58 -12.79 -7.54
C HIS A 71 -8.12 -13.15 -7.82
N ASP A 72 -7.79 -13.59 -9.04
CA ASP A 72 -6.45 -14.09 -9.39
C ASP A 72 -5.39 -12.98 -9.51
N GLY A 73 -5.79 -11.77 -9.88
CA GLY A 73 -4.86 -10.67 -10.13
C GLY A 73 -4.31 -10.03 -8.85
N MET A 74 -4.98 -10.17 -7.72
CA MET A 74 -4.55 -9.58 -6.44
C MET A 74 -3.49 -10.43 -5.75
N ALA A 75 -3.69 -11.74 -5.67
CA ALA A 75 -2.74 -12.66 -5.03
C ALA A 75 -1.38 -12.68 -5.74
N ARG A 76 -1.39 -12.62 -7.08
CA ARG A 76 -0.16 -12.65 -7.89
C ARG A 76 0.64 -11.34 -7.83
N ARG A 77 -0.04 -10.19 -7.80
CA ARG A 77 0.63 -8.90 -7.62
C ARG A 77 1.15 -8.71 -6.20
N SER A 78 0.44 -9.23 -5.18
CA SER A 78 0.94 -9.19 -3.81
C SER A 78 2.19 -10.05 -3.63
N SER A 79 2.27 -11.22 -4.28
CA SER A 79 3.48 -12.06 -4.23
C SER A 79 4.63 -11.42 -5.01
N GLU A 80 4.38 -10.88 -6.21
CA GLU A 80 5.40 -10.19 -7.00
C GLU A 80 5.93 -8.92 -6.31
N GLN A 81 5.06 -8.15 -5.64
CA GLN A 81 5.47 -7.00 -4.83
C GLN A 81 6.25 -7.41 -3.59
N ALA A 82 5.83 -8.46 -2.89
CA ALA A 82 6.57 -8.98 -1.73
C ALA A 82 7.97 -9.47 -2.15
N GLU A 83 8.07 -10.19 -3.26
CA GLU A 83 9.36 -10.61 -3.81
C GLU A 83 10.23 -9.43 -4.24
N ALA A 84 9.64 -8.41 -4.88
CA ALA A 84 10.39 -7.22 -5.30
C ALA A 84 10.94 -6.43 -4.11
N ILE A 85 10.14 -6.27 -3.04
CA ILE A 85 10.56 -5.63 -1.80
C ILE A 85 11.68 -6.44 -1.13
N GLN A 86 11.54 -7.77 -1.11
CA GLN A 86 12.55 -8.64 -0.51
C GLN A 86 13.87 -8.60 -1.28
N ARG A 87 13.82 -8.61 -2.63
CA ARG A 87 15.02 -8.44 -3.46
C ARG A 87 15.70 -7.08 -3.24
N GLN A 88 14.93 -6.00 -3.12
CA GLN A 88 15.49 -4.68 -2.81
C GLN A 88 16.15 -4.64 -1.43
N PHE A 89 15.54 -5.29 -0.44
CA PHE A 89 16.11 -5.40 0.90
C PHE A 89 17.40 -6.25 0.88
N ASP A 90 17.38 -7.39 0.21
CA ASP A 90 18.54 -8.27 0.07
C ASP A 90 19.70 -7.59 -0.68
N ASP A 91 19.41 -6.83 -1.74
CA ASP A 91 20.39 -6.04 -2.47
C ASP A 91 20.96 -4.91 -1.61
N HIS A 92 20.12 -4.26 -0.79
CA HIS A 92 20.57 -3.23 0.16
C HIS A 92 21.46 -3.83 1.24
N VAL A 93 21.06 -4.96 1.83
CA VAL A 93 21.86 -5.68 2.82
C VAL A 93 23.17 -6.16 2.20
N ARG A 94 23.15 -6.68 0.97
CA ARG A 94 24.36 -7.10 0.25
C ARG A 94 25.26 -5.92 -0.11
N ALA A 95 24.71 -4.76 -0.44
CA ALA A 95 25.49 -3.55 -0.68
C ALA A 95 26.15 -3.03 0.60
N VAL A 96 25.44 -3.09 1.74
CA VAL A 96 25.94 -2.64 3.05
C VAL A 96 26.89 -3.66 3.68
N ALA A 97 26.67 -4.96 3.47
CA ALA A 97 27.45 -6.05 4.06
C ALA A 97 28.58 -6.55 3.14
N GLY A 98 28.40 -6.49 1.82
CA GLY A 98 29.33 -7.06 0.82
C GLY A 98 30.31 -6.07 0.20
N GLY A 99 30.22 -4.77 0.54
CA GLY A 99 31.15 -3.75 0.10
C GLY A 99 32.00 -3.26 1.26
N ASP A 100 33.25 -3.74 1.37
CA ASP A 100 34.29 -3.16 2.21
C ASP A 100 33.94 -2.96 3.70
N GLY A 101 32.92 -3.64 4.25
CA GLY A 101 32.45 -3.41 5.62
C GLY A 101 33.58 -3.47 6.66
N ALA A 102 34.46 -4.47 6.54
CA ALA A 102 35.65 -4.58 7.39
C ALA A 102 36.69 -3.50 7.12
N VAL A 103 36.92 -3.13 5.85
CA VAL A 103 37.90 -2.09 5.47
C VAL A 103 37.43 -0.71 5.92
N ALA A 104 36.16 -0.38 5.71
CA ALA A 104 35.51 0.85 6.14
C ALA A 104 35.40 0.94 7.67
N GLU A 105 35.22 -0.18 8.38
CA GLU A 105 35.23 -0.23 9.84
C GLU A 105 36.66 -0.02 10.41
N ILE A 106 37.68 -0.58 9.75
CA ILE A 106 39.09 -0.35 10.08
C ILE A 106 39.50 1.10 9.81
N GLU A 107 39.08 1.70 8.68
CA GLU A 107 39.36 3.09 8.34
C GLU A 107 38.69 4.07 9.32
N ARG A 108 37.46 3.79 9.75
CA ARG A 108 36.77 4.57 10.79
C ARG A 108 37.47 4.47 12.14
N ALA A 109 37.96 3.28 12.50
CA ALA A 109 38.72 3.07 13.72
C ALA A 109 40.07 3.82 13.70
N GLU A 110 40.73 3.89 12.55
CA GLU A 110 41.97 4.66 12.37
C GLU A 110 41.73 6.16 12.58
N GLY A 111 40.62 6.70 12.05
CA GLY A 111 40.22 8.08 12.29
C GLY A 111 39.91 8.39 13.75
N LEU A 112 39.38 7.44 14.52
CA LEU A 112 39.17 7.59 15.97
C LEU A 112 40.48 7.59 16.75
N LEU A 113 41.45 6.77 16.34
CA LEU A 113 42.80 6.75 16.92
C LEU A 113 43.53 8.07 16.65
N ALA A 114 43.44 8.59 15.43
CA ALA A 114 44.04 9.88 15.04
C ALA A 114 43.45 11.06 15.82
N ARG A 115 42.17 10.99 16.19
CA ARG A 115 41.48 11.97 17.06
C ARG A 115 41.76 11.76 18.56
N GLY A 116 42.49 10.71 18.93
CA GLY A 116 42.75 10.35 20.33
C GLY A 116 41.50 9.89 21.10
N THR A 117 40.41 9.55 20.41
CA THR A 117 39.15 9.10 21.02
C THR A 117 39.25 7.66 21.52
N ILE A 118 40.13 6.87 20.90
CA ILE A 118 40.44 5.49 21.30
C ILE A 118 41.95 5.30 21.43
N THR A 119 42.36 4.32 22.21
CA THR A 119 43.75 3.92 22.39
C THR A 119 44.20 2.92 21.31
N ARG A 120 45.52 2.73 21.16
CA ARG A 120 46.08 1.75 20.23
C ARG A 120 45.59 0.32 20.50
N ALA A 121 45.47 -0.06 21.78
CA ALA A 121 44.98 -1.38 22.17
C ALA A 121 43.51 -1.60 21.76
N GLU A 122 42.68 -0.56 21.86
CA GLU A 122 41.27 -0.61 21.44
C GLU A 122 41.13 -0.64 19.92
N PHE A 123 41.98 0.08 19.19
CA PHE A 123 42.06 0.00 17.73
C PHE A 123 42.43 -1.42 17.26
N ASP A 124 43.45 -2.04 17.86
CA ASP A 124 43.88 -3.39 17.48
C ASP A 124 42.77 -4.43 17.76
N ALA A 125 42.01 -4.27 18.85
CA ALA A 125 40.86 -5.11 19.16
C ALA A 125 39.71 -4.95 18.14
N LEU A 126 39.42 -3.71 17.71
CA LEU A 126 38.41 -3.44 16.68
C LEU A 126 38.83 -3.98 15.31
N LYS A 127 40.10 -3.83 14.94
CA LYS A 127 40.66 -4.38 13.70
C LYS A 127 40.59 -5.91 13.66
N ALA A 128 40.94 -6.58 14.76
CA ALA A 128 40.83 -8.04 14.86
C ALA A 128 39.38 -8.52 14.73
N ARG A 129 38.42 -7.78 15.31
CA ARG A 129 36.99 -8.10 15.22
C ARG A 129 36.43 -7.91 13.81
N ALA A 130 36.80 -6.83 13.13
CA ALA A 130 36.39 -6.55 11.74
C ALA A 130 36.95 -7.59 10.76
N LEU A 131 38.19 -8.05 10.97
CA LEU A 131 38.82 -9.11 10.17
C LEU A 131 38.24 -10.52 10.47
N ALA A 132 37.66 -10.73 11.66
CA ALA A 132 37.04 -12.01 12.04
C ALA A 132 35.55 -12.11 11.66
N ALA A 133 34.89 -10.98 11.38
CA ALA A 133 33.50 -10.92 10.93
C ALA A 133 33.35 -11.11 9.40
N HIS A 134 34.46 -11.31 8.71
CA HIS A 134 34.59 -11.43 7.26
C HIS A 134 35.12 -12.82 6.87
#